data_AF-A0A210Q682-F1
#
_entry.id   AF-A0A210Q682-F1
#
_cell.length_a   1.000
_cell.length_b   1.000
_cell.length_c   1.000
_cell.angle_alpha   90.00
_cell.angle_beta   90.00
_cell.angle_gamma   90.00
#
_symmetry.space_group_name_H-M   'P 1'
#
loop_
_entity.id
_entity.type
_entity.pdbx_description
1 polymer ?
#
loop_
_entity_poly.entity_id
_entity_poly.type
_entity_poly.pdbx_seq_one_letter_code
_entity_poly.pdbx_strand_id
1 'polypeptide(L)'
;MSKWYLEGDSDVALSEGLSVYKLWAKYNLSVFEEYFNRQFLLTLLSSTYRNEANAVTLLHESMILLQCSSVCSSHMQVIEAKAISYVREHPSLPCISNFVKFLKEFRSCIPKGDFTGRFCVSLIDALSICSVPDNHEDVHQYVLGAEDISCLIKDIWDKTDSEVVMMSLKAIFGIISSVDEAGVEPSFCLGALAQHIPTEMLKVVVKFTINNPAIDNFSMTAALQRIVDWLQWPTARNIDQWIIAFLKGLAAVKRYSILISVTESKIEQVSKYELEADSNGRSSIL
;
A
#
# COMPACT_ATOMS: atom_id res chain seq x y z
N MET A 1 3.15 -0.33 -31.25
CA MET A 1 3.70 -1.32 -30.30
C MET A 1 3.27 -0.98 -28.89
N SER A 2 3.74 0.13 -28.30
CA SER A 2 3.27 0.63 -26.98
C SER A 2 1.74 0.75 -26.90
N LYS A 3 1.10 1.36 -27.90
CA LYS A 3 -0.37 1.48 -27.96
C LYS A 3 -1.09 0.12 -27.99
N TRP A 4 -0.53 -0.91 -28.62
CA TRP A 4 -1.14 -2.25 -28.61
C TRP A 4 -1.07 -2.89 -27.23
N TYR A 5 0.02 -2.65 -26.50
CA TYR A 5 0.17 -3.19 -25.15
C TYR A 5 -0.67 -2.44 -24.10
N LEU A 6 -0.85 -1.13 -24.27
CA LEU A 6 -1.61 -0.29 -23.34
C LEU A 6 -3.12 -0.31 -23.60
N GLU A 7 -3.52 -0.34 -24.88
CA GLU A 7 -4.91 -0.15 -25.33
C GLU A 7 -5.46 -1.33 -26.14
N GLY A 8 -4.70 -2.42 -26.24
CA GLY A 8 -5.11 -3.61 -27.00
C GLY A 8 -6.19 -4.41 -26.28
N ASP A 9 -7.01 -5.09 -27.09
CA ASP A 9 -8.18 -5.86 -26.63
C ASP A 9 -7.99 -7.37 -26.79
N SER A 10 -6.96 -7.80 -27.53
CA SER A 10 -6.70 -9.20 -27.80
C SER A 10 -5.46 -9.70 -27.05
N ASP A 11 -5.50 -10.96 -26.63
CA ASP A 11 -4.37 -11.62 -25.97
C ASP A 11 -3.09 -11.55 -26.82
N VAL A 12 -3.24 -11.59 -28.15
CA VAL A 12 -2.12 -11.42 -29.09
C VAL A 12 -1.57 -9.99 -29.04
N ALA A 13 -2.42 -8.97 -29.02
CA ALA A 13 -1.96 -7.58 -28.93
C ALA A 13 -1.21 -7.31 -27.62
N LEU A 14 -1.62 -7.95 -26.52
CA LEU A 14 -0.96 -7.81 -25.22
C LEU A 14 0.34 -8.62 -25.14
N SER A 15 0.33 -9.90 -25.52
CA SER A 15 1.50 -10.79 -25.43
C SER A 15 2.59 -10.44 -26.45
N GLU A 16 2.23 -10.21 -27.70
CA GLU A 16 3.17 -9.82 -28.76
C GLU A 16 3.53 -8.33 -28.65
N GLY A 17 2.61 -7.48 -28.20
CA GLY A 17 2.83 -6.03 -28.11
C GLY A 17 4.06 -5.65 -27.29
N LEU A 18 4.22 -6.27 -26.11
CA LEU A 18 5.39 -6.05 -25.26
C LEU A 18 6.65 -6.68 -25.84
N SER A 19 6.55 -7.90 -26.38
CA SER A 19 7.68 -8.64 -26.95
C SER A 19 8.29 -7.90 -28.15
N VAL A 20 7.44 -7.47 -29.08
CA VAL A 20 7.84 -6.67 -30.25
C VAL A 20 8.39 -5.31 -29.81
N TYR A 21 7.78 -4.66 -28.82
CA TYR A 21 8.30 -3.40 -28.25
C TYR A 21 9.74 -3.56 -27.73
N LYS A 22 9.98 -4.56 -26.88
CA LYS A 22 11.30 -4.84 -26.29
C LYS A 22 12.35 -5.15 -27.35
N LEU A 23 12.02 -6.02 -28.30
CA LEU A 23 12.94 -6.41 -29.37
C LEU A 23 13.27 -5.21 -30.25
N TRP A 24 12.26 -4.47 -30.70
CA TRP A 24 12.49 -3.30 -31.56
C TRP A 24 13.34 -2.24 -30.85
N ALA A 25 13.03 -1.92 -29.59
CA ALA A 25 13.78 -0.95 -28.81
C ALA A 25 15.24 -1.37 -28.60
N LYS A 26 15.49 -2.65 -28.30
CA LYS A 26 16.84 -3.21 -28.14
C LYS A 26 17.70 -3.07 -29.39
N TYR A 27 17.14 -3.23 -30.58
CA TYR A 27 17.88 -3.11 -31.84
C TYR A 27 17.93 -1.67 -32.40
N ASN A 28 17.15 -0.75 -31.85
CA ASN A 28 17.03 0.63 -32.33
C ASN A 28 17.18 1.65 -31.18
N LEU A 29 18.17 1.45 -30.30
CA LEU A 29 18.32 2.20 -29.05
C LEU A 29 18.36 3.74 -29.25
N SER A 30 19.06 4.26 -30.25
CA SER A 30 19.13 5.71 -30.49
C SER A 30 17.76 6.30 -30.83
N VAL A 31 16.98 5.62 -31.69
CA VAL A 31 15.62 6.03 -32.05
C VAL A 31 14.69 5.84 -30.85
N PHE A 32 14.93 4.81 -30.06
CA PHE A 32 14.15 4.53 -28.85
C PHE A 32 14.34 5.61 -27.78
N GLU A 33 15.56 6.13 -27.61
CA GLU A 33 15.85 7.26 -26.71
C GLU A 33 15.07 8.52 -27.08
N GLU A 34 14.96 8.83 -28.39
CA GLU A 34 14.17 9.96 -28.88
C GLU A 34 12.66 9.73 -28.70
N TYR A 35 12.20 8.50 -28.94
CA TYR A 35 10.80 8.11 -28.78
C TYR A 35 10.36 8.14 -27.30
N PHE A 36 11.13 7.49 -26.41
CA PHE A 36 10.85 7.42 -24.98
C PHE A 36 11.39 8.68 -24.28
N ASN A 37 10.92 9.84 -24.73
CA ASN A 37 11.31 11.12 -24.17
C ASN A 37 10.46 11.50 -22.95
N ARG A 38 10.83 12.63 -22.33
CA ARG A 38 10.12 13.21 -21.17
C ARG A 38 8.61 13.37 -21.39
N GLN A 39 8.16 13.79 -22.56
CA GLN A 39 6.74 14.01 -22.82
C GLN A 39 5.97 12.68 -22.86
N PHE A 40 6.55 11.66 -23.51
CA PHE A 40 5.99 10.32 -23.50
C PHE A 40 5.91 9.75 -22.09
N LEU A 41 6.99 9.89 -21.30
CA LEU A 41 7.05 9.44 -19.91
C LEU A 41 5.99 10.11 -19.02
N LEU A 42 5.80 11.43 -19.15
CA LEU A 42 4.75 12.15 -18.41
C LEU A 42 3.35 11.68 -18.82
N THR A 43 3.15 11.42 -20.11
CA THR A 43 1.87 10.90 -20.62
C THR A 43 1.62 9.49 -20.07
N LEU A 44 2.65 8.64 -20.06
CA LEU A 44 2.59 7.26 -19.55
C LEU A 44 2.21 7.20 -18.06
N LEU A 45 2.66 8.16 -17.26
CA LEU A 45 2.39 8.20 -15.82
C LEU A 45 1.07 8.88 -15.44
N SER A 46 0.52 9.74 -16.29
CA SER A 46 -0.68 10.52 -15.96
C SER A 46 -1.93 10.14 -16.77
N SER A 47 -1.82 9.28 -17.79
CA SER A 47 -2.98 8.86 -18.58
C SER A 47 -3.62 7.61 -18.01
N THR A 48 -4.94 7.53 -18.10
CA THR A 48 -5.72 6.31 -17.86
C THR A 48 -5.76 5.49 -19.14
N TYR A 49 -5.13 4.32 -19.13
CA TYR A 49 -5.11 3.38 -20.26
C TYR A 49 -6.15 2.29 -20.03
N ARG A 50 -6.60 1.60 -21.09
CA ARG A 50 -7.47 0.42 -20.90
C ARG A 50 -6.84 -0.63 -19.99
N ASN A 51 -5.53 -0.87 -20.15
CA ASN A 51 -4.77 -1.79 -19.32
C ASN A 51 -3.78 -1.00 -18.43
N GLU A 52 -4.29 -0.28 -17.43
CA GLU A 52 -3.48 0.66 -16.62
C GLU A 52 -2.21 0.02 -16.03
N ALA A 53 -2.30 -1.22 -15.55
CA ALA A 53 -1.16 -1.91 -14.93
C ALA A 53 0.01 -2.16 -15.91
N ASN A 54 -0.28 -2.17 -17.22
CA ASN A 54 0.72 -2.34 -18.27
C ASN A 54 1.59 -1.10 -18.47
N ALA A 55 1.13 0.08 -18.06
CA ALA A 55 1.89 1.32 -18.18
C ALA A 55 3.22 1.22 -17.41
N VAL A 56 3.18 0.68 -16.20
CA VAL A 56 4.38 0.48 -15.37
C VAL A 56 5.24 -0.66 -15.89
N THR A 57 4.66 -1.74 -16.40
CA THR A 57 5.45 -2.82 -17.02
C THR A 57 6.22 -2.30 -18.22
N LEU A 58 5.59 -1.47 -19.06
CA LEU A 58 6.25 -0.83 -20.19
C LEU A 58 7.31 0.18 -19.72
N LEU A 59 7.04 0.96 -18.67
CA LEU A 59 8.02 1.85 -18.05
C LEU A 59 9.25 1.07 -17.57
N HIS A 60 9.05 -0.03 -16.85
CA HIS A 60 10.11 -0.87 -16.30
C HIS A 60 11.03 -1.40 -17.39
N GLU A 61 10.46 -2.01 -18.44
CA GLU A 61 11.22 -2.52 -19.58
C GLU A 61 11.96 -1.41 -20.34
N SER A 62 11.33 -0.23 -20.47
CA SER A 62 11.96 0.93 -21.10
C SER A 62 13.15 1.43 -20.29
N MET A 63 13.03 1.50 -18.96
CA MET A 63 14.11 1.93 -18.08
C MET A 63 15.26 0.92 -18.05
N ILE A 64 14.99 -0.38 -18.14
CA ILE A 64 16.04 -1.42 -18.29
C ILE A 64 16.85 -1.18 -19.57
N LEU A 65 16.18 -0.97 -20.70
CA LEU A 65 16.85 -0.73 -21.99
C LEU A 65 17.65 0.58 -21.99
N LEU A 66 17.20 1.59 -21.25
CA LEU A 66 17.82 2.90 -21.15
C LEU A 66 18.83 3.03 -20.01
N GLN A 67 19.12 1.98 -19.23
CA GLN A 67 19.96 2.10 -18.03
C GLN A 67 21.34 2.73 -18.31
N CYS A 68 21.95 2.42 -19.46
CA CYS A 68 23.25 2.95 -19.86
C CYS A 68 23.16 4.25 -20.68
N SER A 69 21.96 4.77 -20.91
CA SER A 69 21.73 5.97 -21.70
C SER A 69 21.93 7.25 -20.88
N SER A 70 22.32 8.32 -21.56
CA SER A 70 22.42 9.66 -20.98
C SER A 70 21.08 10.20 -20.46
N VAL A 71 19.94 9.75 -21.01
CA VAL A 71 18.59 10.19 -20.60
C VAL A 71 18.08 9.48 -19.35
N CYS A 72 18.75 8.42 -18.90
CA CYS A 72 18.29 7.60 -17.77
C CYS A 72 18.09 8.42 -16.50
N SER A 73 19.08 9.25 -16.15
CA SER A 73 19.04 10.09 -14.93
C SER A 73 17.89 11.11 -14.97
N SER A 74 17.65 11.74 -16.13
CA SER A 74 16.56 12.71 -16.26
C SER A 74 15.19 12.03 -16.19
N HIS A 75 15.05 10.82 -16.72
CA HIS A 75 13.82 10.02 -16.56
C HIS A 75 13.59 9.61 -15.11
N MET A 76 14.63 9.16 -14.39
CA MET A 76 14.50 8.83 -12.97
C MET A 76 14.01 10.02 -12.13
N GLN A 77 14.50 11.23 -12.42
CA GLN A 77 14.04 12.46 -11.74
C GLN A 77 12.56 12.77 -12.04
N VAL A 78 12.12 12.56 -13.29
CA VAL A 78 10.71 12.74 -13.66
C VAL A 78 9.82 11.73 -12.93
N ILE A 79 10.25 10.47 -12.84
CA ILE A 79 9.51 9.42 -12.14
C ILE A 79 9.46 9.71 -10.63
N GLU A 80 10.58 10.13 -10.04
CA GLU A 80 10.63 10.56 -8.63
C GLU A 80 9.61 11.68 -8.36
N ALA A 81 9.58 12.71 -9.20
CA ALA A 81 8.64 13.82 -9.07
C ALA A 81 7.17 13.41 -9.28
N LYS A 82 6.92 12.36 -10.05
CA LYS A 82 5.57 11.86 -10.37
C LYS A 82 5.10 10.69 -9.50
N ALA A 83 5.95 10.13 -8.66
CA ALA A 83 5.62 8.92 -7.88
C ALA A 83 4.39 9.11 -6.98
N ILE A 84 4.29 10.24 -6.29
CA ILE A 84 3.14 10.54 -5.41
C ILE A 84 1.85 10.73 -6.23
N SER A 85 1.92 11.48 -7.35
CA SER A 85 0.73 11.67 -8.20
C SER A 85 0.28 10.37 -8.83
N TYR A 86 1.23 9.52 -9.28
CA TYR A 86 0.92 8.23 -9.88
C TYR A 86 0.12 7.34 -8.93
N VAL A 87 0.54 7.20 -7.67
CA VAL A 87 -0.18 6.38 -6.66
C VAL A 87 -1.59 6.91 -6.40
N ARG A 88 -1.78 8.24 -6.45
CA ARG A 88 -3.09 8.88 -6.23
C ARG A 88 -4.03 8.78 -7.43
N GLU A 89 -3.47 8.89 -8.63
CA GLU A 89 -4.22 8.86 -9.90
C GLU A 89 -4.61 7.43 -10.29
N HIS A 90 -3.83 6.42 -9.86
CA HIS A 90 -4.02 5.01 -10.22
C HIS A 90 -4.13 4.12 -8.96
N PRO A 91 -5.23 4.20 -8.18
CA PRO A 91 -5.37 3.52 -6.89
C PRO A 91 -5.53 2.00 -6.98
N SER A 92 -5.49 1.40 -8.17
CA SER A 92 -5.68 -0.04 -8.32
C SER A 92 -4.46 -0.82 -7.82
N LEU A 93 -4.72 -1.90 -7.08
CA LEU A 93 -3.65 -2.69 -6.48
C LEU A 93 -2.65 -3.26 -7.49
N PRO A 94 -3.05 -3.76 -8.68
CA PRO A 94 -2.08 -4.21 -9.70
C PRO A 94 -1.16 -3.08 -10.19
N CYS A 95 -1.70 -1.87 -10.40
CA CYS A 95 -0.90 -0.70 -10.82
C CYS A 95 0.13 -0.34 -9.76
N ILE A 96 -0.29 -0.27 -8.49
CA ILE A 96 0.59 0.12 -7.40
C ILE A 96 1.61 -0.98 -7.11
N SER A 97 1.21 -2.25 -7.12
CA SER A 97 2.14 -3.38 -6.93
C SER A 97 3.23 -3.40 -8.01
N ASN A 98 2.86 -3.24 -9.28
CA ASN A 98 3.84 -3.13 -10.36
C ASN A 98 4.76 -1.92 -10.16
N PHE A 99 4.21 -0.78 -9.73
CA PHE A 99 5.01 0.43 -9.48
C PHE A 99 5.97 0.26 -8.31
N VAL A 100 5.52 -0.39 -7.25
CA VAL A 100 6.37 -0.72 -6.10
C VAL A 100 7.48 -1.69 -6.49
N LYS A 101 7.21 -2.72 -7.30
CA LYS A 101 8.25 -3.61 -7.85
C LYS A 101 9.27 -2.83 -8.67
N PHE A 102 8.80 -1.94 -9.55
CA PHE A 102 9.68 -1.03 -10.29
C PHE A 102 10.56 -0.18 -9.35
N LEU A 103 9.99 0.44 -8.31
CA LEU A 103 10.73 1.27 -7.36
C LEU A 103 11.73 0.47 -6.51
N LYS A 104 11.45 -0.81 -6.22
CA LYS A 104 12.39 -1.70 -5.53
C LYS A 104 13.67 -1.92 -6.34
N GLU A 105 13.56 -1.98 -7.68
CA GLU A 105 14.70 -2.09 -8.60
C GLU A 105 15.36 -0.73 -8.88
N PHE A 106 14.55 0.29 -9.18
CA PHE A 106 15.00 1.65 -9.48
C PHE A 106 14.87 2.58 -8.27
N ARG A 107 15.61 2.29 -7.19
CA ARG A 107 15.53 2.99 -5.89
C ARG A 107 15.71 4.51 -5.97
N SER A 108 16.45 5.00 -6.96
CA SER A 108 16.64 6.45 -7.20
C SER A 108 15.34 7.18 -7.50
N CYS A 109 14.30 6.48 -7.97
CA CYS A 109 12.98 7.02 -8.29
C CYS A 109 12.06 7.15 -7.06
N ILE A 110 12.48 6.70 -5.87
CA ILE A 110 11.70 6.88 -4.65
C ILE A 110 11.81 8.34 -4.19
N PRO A 111 10.70 9.04 -3.89
CA PRO A 111 10.71 10.40 -3.37
C PRO A 111 11.60 10.55 -2.15
N LYS A 112 12.39 11.64 -2.10
CA LYS A 112 13.36 11.93 -1.05
C LYS A 112 12.98 13.17 -0.23
N GLY A 113 13.63 13.34 0.92
CA GLY A 113 13.45 14.50 1.81
C GLY A 113 12.00 14.62 2.33
N ASP A 114 11.46 15.82 2.29
CA ASP A 114 10.11 16.14 2.80
C ASP A 114 8.97 15.38 2.09
N PHE A 115 9.25 14.81 0.91
CA PHE A 115 8.28 14.06 0.13
C PHE A 115 8.17 12.59 0.56
N THR A 116 9.16 12.05 1.27
CA THR A 116 9.18 10.63 1.66
C THR A 116 7.97 10.27 2.53
N GLY A 117 7.67 11.08 3.54
CA GLY A 117 6.49 10.88 4.40
C GLY A 117 5.18 10.96 3.63
N ARG A 118 5.06 11.92 2.70
CA ARG A 118 3.86 12.07 1.85
C ARG A 118 3.69 10.88 0.90
N PHE A 119 4.79 10.32 0.41
CA PHE A 119 4.76 9.13 -0.43
C PHE A 119 4.29 7.90 0.34
N CYS A 120 4.83 7.65 1.55
CA CYS A 120 4.33 6.58 2.42
C CYS A 120 2.84 6.73 2.72
N VAL A 121 2.39 7.94 3.06
CA VAL A 121 0.97 8.22 3.29
C VAL A 121 0.13 7.94 2.05
N SER A 122 0.58 8.35 0.85
CA SER A 122 -0.17 8.07 -0.39
C SER A 122 -0.33 6.57 -0.68
N LEU A 123 0.68 5.74 -0.36
CA LEU A 123 0.59 4.29 -0.49
C LEU A 123 -0.38 3.69 0.53
N ILE A 124 -0.39 4.22 1.75
CA ILE A 124 -1.31 3.80 2.82
C ILE A 124 -2.76 4.16 2.45
N ASP A 125 -2.98 5.38 1.95
CA ASP A 125 -4.29 5.83 1.46
C ASP A 125 -4.78 4.88 0.36
N ALA A 126 -3.91 4.53 -0.59
CA ALA A 126 -4.28 3.62 -1.67
C ALA A 126 -4.58 2.18 -1.18
N LEU A 127 -3.80 1.65 -0.23
CA LEU A 127 -4.11 0.36 0.40
C LEU A 127 -5.47 0.36 1.11
N SER A 128 -5.88 1.51 1.68
CA SER A 128 -7.15 1.62 2.40
C SER A 128 -8.39 1.56 1.52
N ILE A 129 -8.26 1.82 0.22
CA ILE A 129 -9.37 1.81 -0.74
C ILE A 129 -9.36 0.56 -1.64
N CYS A 130 -8.36 -0.32 -1.50
CA CYS A 130 -8.25 -1.55 -2.27
C CYS A 130 -9.39 -2.51 -1.91
N SER A 131 -10.26 -2.82 -2.87
CA SER A 131 -11.32 -3.82 -2.71
C SER A 131 -10.77 -5.24 -2.86
N VAL A 132 -11.34 -6.17 -2.09
CA VAL A 132 -11.08 -7.61 -2.26
C VAL A 132 -11.59 -8.05 -3.64
N PRO A 133 -10.81 -8.82 -4.42
CA PRO A 133 -11.28 -9.33 -5.70
C PRO A 133 -12.47 -10.27 -5.54
N ASP A 134 -13.43 -10.22 -6.46
CA ASP A 134 -14.59 -11.14 -6.49
C ASP A 134 -14.16 -12.58 -6.85
N ASN A 135 -13.10 -12.71 -7.64
CA ASN A 135 -12.58 -14.00 -8.08
C ASN A 135 -11.57 -14.55 -7.07
N HIS A 136 -11.83 -15.76 -6.58
CA HIS A 136 -10.95 -16.46 -5.64
C HIS A 136 -9.53 -16.68 -6.18
N GLU A 137 -9.37 -16.85 -7.49
CA GLU A 137 -8.05 -17.05 -8.12
C GLU A 137 -7.16 -15.81 -7.99
N ASP A 138 -7.77 -14.62 -7.93
CA ASP A 138 -7.08 -13.33 -7.86
C ASP A 138 -6.75 -12.92 -6.41
N VAL A 139 -7.36 -13.57 -5.41
CA VAL A 139 -7.10 -13.28 -3.98
C VAL A 139 -5.63 -13.49 -3.63
N HIS A 140 -4.97 -14.50 -4.21
CA HIS A 140 -3.55 -14.71 -3.97
C HIS A 140 -2.69 -13.54 -4.47
N GLN A 141 -2.96 -13.04 -5.68
CA GLN A 141 -2.25 -11.89 -6.24
C GLN A 141 -2.57 -10.61 -5.47
N TYR A 142 -3.79 -10.48 -4.95
CA TYR A 142 -4.18 -9.39 -4.08
C TYR A 142 -3.37 -9.36 -2.78
N VAL A 143 -3.23 -10.50 -2.10
CA VAL A 143 -2.39 -10.59 -0.88
C VAL A 143 -0.93 -10.28 -1.20
N LEU A 144 -0.37 -10.82 -2.29
CA LEU A 144 1.00 -10.53 -2.71
C LEU A 144 1.21 -9.04 -3.04
N GLY A 145 0.24 -8.42 -3.73
CA GLY A 145 0.31 -7.01 -4.08
C GLY A 145 0.34 -6.10 -2.86
N ALA A 146 -0.48 -6.42 -1.86
CA ALA A 146 -0.50 -5.72 -0.58
C ALA A 146 0.82 -5.89 0.20
N GLU A 147 1.36 -7.11 0.23
CA GLU A 147 2.67 -7.39 0.84
C GLU A 147 3.82 -6.67 0.12
N ASP A 148 3.75 -6.53 -1.21
CA ASP A 148 4.76 -5.81 -1.95
C ASP A 148 4.84 -4.34 -1.52
N ILE A 149 3.68 -3.70 -1.37
CA ILE A 149 3.53 -2.31 -0.92
C ILE A 149 3.97 -2.17 0.53
N SER A 150 3.52 -3.07 1.42
CA SER A 150 3.89 -3.03 2.84
C SER A 150 5.40 -3.20 3.05
N CYS A 151 6.03 -4.09 2.27
CA CYS A 151 7.48 -4.27 2.28
C CYS A 151 8.23 -3.03 1.79
N LEU A 152 7.74 -2.32 0.77
CA LEU A 152 8.39 -1.07 0.34
C LEU A 152 8.28 0.02 1.41
N ILE A 153 7.10 0.16 2.03
CA ILE A 153 6.90 1.13 3.12
C ILE A 153 7.85 0.82 4.27
N LYS A 154 7.97 -0.46 4.65
CA LYS A 154 8.95 -0.90 5.65
C LYS A 154 10.39 -0.56 5.24
N ASP A 155 10.80 -0.89 4.02
CA ASP A 155 12.14 -0.58 3.50
C ASP A 155 12.47 0.92 3.59
N ILE A 156 11.45 1.79 3.41
CA ILE A 156 11.59 3.24 3.56
C ILE A 156 11.72 3.61 5.04
N TRP A 157 10.86 3.07 5.91
CA TRP A 157 10.92 3.30 7.36
C TRP A 157 12.27 2.90 7.96
N ASP A 158 12.83 1.77 7.54
CA ASP A 158 14.13 1.27 8.01
C ASP A 158 15.31 2.20 7.63
N LYS A 159 15.10 3.12 6.67
CA LYS A 159 16.13 4.03 6.13
C LYS A 159 15.83 5.51 6.40
N THR A 160 14.78 5.82 7.16
CA THR A 160 14.32 7.20 7.38
C THR A 160 14.16 7.51 8.87
N ASP A 161 13.95 8.79 9.18
CA ASP A 161 13.74 9.24 10.55
C ASP A 161 12.37 8.81 11.09
N SER A 162 12.28 8.73 12.42
CA SER A 162 11.06 8.32 13.14
C SER A 162 9.85 9.23 12.86
N GLU A 163 10.06 10.45 12.36
CA GLU A 163 8.99 11.36 11.93
C GLU A 163 8.21 10.80 10.74
N VAL A 164 8.88 10.20 9.75
CA VAL A 164 8.23 9.57 8.58
C VAL A 164 7.33 8.41 9.00
N VAL A 165 7.82 7.60 9.94
CA VAL A 165 7.05 6.50 10.54
C VAL A 165 5.84 7.07 11.30
N MET A 166 6.04 8.12 12.11
CA MET A 166 4.94 8.75 12.85
C MET A 166 3.88 9.37 11.94
N MET A 167 4.27 10.01 10.83
CA MET A 167 3.32 10.51 9.81
C MET A 167 2.48 9.38 9.23
N SER A 168 3.13 8.25 8.90
CA SER A 168 2.47 7.06 8.38
C SER A 168 1.48 6.47 9.40
N LEU A 169 1.88 6.35 10.66
CA LEU A 169 1.02 5.87 11.74
C LEU A 169 -0.17 6.78 11.98
N LYS A 170 0.03 8.11 11.99
CA LYS A 170 -1.07 9.08 12.09
C LYS A 170 -2.06 8.92 10.94
N ALA A 171 -1.58 8.68 9.72
CA ALA A 171 -2.45 8.42 8.58
C ALA A 171 -3.26 7.12 8.76
N ILE A 172 -2.61 6.02 9.14
CA ILE A 172 -3.29 4.74 9.45
C ILE A 172 -4.39 4.96 10.48
N PHE A 173 -4.07 5.63 11.60
CA PHE A 173 -5.05 5.92 12.65
C PHE A 173 -6.17 6.83 12.17
N GLY A 174 -5.87 7.85 11.35
CA GLY A 174 -6.88 8.70 10.73
C GLY A 174 -7.85 7.91 9.86
N ILE A 175 -7.34 6.95 9.08
CA ILE A 175 -8.15 6.07 8.23
C ILE A 175 -8.99 5.10 9.06
N ILE A 176 -8.41 4.36 10.01
CA ILE A 176 -9.19 3.39 10.79
C ILE A 176 -10.14 4.05 11.78
N SER A 177 -9.92 5.31 12.17
CA SER A 177 -10.86 6.06 13.01
C SER A 177 -11.91 6.83 12.19
N SER A 178 -11.82 6.85 10.86
CA SER A 178 -12.77 7.59 10.04
C SER A 178 -14.16 6.98 10.11
N VAL A 179 -15.16 7.82 10.36
CA VAL A 179 -16.55 7.41 10.38
C VAL A 179 -17.19 8.07 9.18
N ASP A 180 -17.06 7.46 8.01
CA ASP A 180 -17.63 8.04 6.80
C ASP A 180 -19.15 7.86 6.82
N GLU A 181 -19.89 8.95 6.62
CA GLU A 181 -21.35 8.94 6.50
C GLU A 181 -21.81 8.15 5.25
N ALA A 182 -20.93 8.03 4.24
CA ALA A 182 -21.18 7.23 3.05
C ALA A 182 -21.06 5.71 3.28
N GLY A 183 -20.60 5.26 4.46
CA GLY A 183 -20.51 3.85 4.83
C GLY A 183 -19.39 3.07 4.12
N VAL A 184 -18.46 3.75 3.45
CA VAL A 184 -17.30 3.10 2.84
C VAL A 184 -16.30 2.73 3.94
N GLU A 185 -16.23 1.45 4.26
CA GLU A 185 -15.26 0.97 5.23
C GLU A 185 -13.86 0.85 4.60
N PRO A 186 -12.80 1.25 5.32
CA PRO A 186 -11.44 1.07 4.84
C PRO A 186 -11.14 -0.43 4.75
N SER A 187 -10.40 -0.79 3.71
CA SER A 187 -9.98 -2.16 3.46
C SER A 187 -9.13 -2.71 4.60
N PHE A 188 -9.42 -3.95 5.01
CA PHE A 188 -8.62 -4.68 5.99
C PHE A 188 -7.23 -5.06 5.45
N CYS A 189 -6.94 -4.78 4.17
CA CYS A 189 -5.62 -4.85 3.53
C CYS A 189 -4.53 -4.08 4.32
N LEU A 190 -4.92 -3.03 5.06
CA LEU A 190 -4.02 -2.31 5.97
C LEU A 190 -3.37 -3.23 7.03
N GLY A 191 -3.96 -4.39 7.32
CA GLY A 191 -3.36 -5.42 8.17
C GLY A 191 -1.97 -5.89 7.69
N ALA A 192 -1.68 -5.81 6.39
CA ALA A 192 -0.35 -6.12 5.84
C ALA A 192 0.77 -5.20 6.40
N LEU A 193 0.43 -3.98 6.81
CA LEU A 193 1.37 -3.01 7.39
C LEU A 193 1.58 -3.20 8.89
N ALA A 194 0.57 -3.70 9.59
CA ALA A 194 0.57 -3.79 11.06
C ALA A 194 1.74 -4.63 11.60
N GLN A 195 2.15 -5.66 10.86
CA GLN A 195 3.29 -6.52 11.19
C GLN A 195 4.67 -5.83 11.11
N HIS A 196 4.78 -4.69 10.42
CA HIS A 196 6.04 -3.98 10.20
C HIS A 196 6.26 -2.82 11.17
N ILE A 197 5.28 -2.52 12.02
CA ILE A 197 5.32 -1.34 12.89
C ILE A 197 6.04 -1.69 14.20
N PRO A 198 7.07 -0.93 14.61
CA PRO A 198 7.76 -1.16 15.88
C PRO A 198 6.82 -0.96 17.08
N THR A 199 6.88 -1.88 18.06
CA THR A 199 6.00 -1.88 19.26
C THR A 199 6.11 -0.58 20.08
N GLU A 200 7.28 0.07 20.10
CA GLU A 200 7.45 1.34 20.80
C GLU A 200 6.67 2.49 20.13
N MET A 201 6.68 2.53 18.80
CA MET A 201 5.92 3.52 18.03
C MET A 201 4.41 3.29 18.13
N LEU A 202 3.99 2.02 18.20
CA LEU A 202 2.61 1.63 18.48
C LEU A 202 2.11 2.23 19.81
N LYS A 203 2.86 2.09 20.91
CA LYS A 203 2.48 2.66 22.21
C LYS A 203 2.31 4.19 22.14
N VAL A 204 3.21 4.87 21.44
CA VAL A 204 3.18 6.33 21.30
C VAL A 204 1.94 6.76 20.52
N VAL A 205 1.65 6.12 19.38
CA VAL A 205 0.49 6.51 18.57
C VAL A 205 -0.84 6.16 19.24
N VAL A 206 -0.94 5.02 19.93
CA VAL A 206 -2.14 4.66 20.70
C VAL A 206 -2.39 5.70 21.80
N LYS A 207 -1.34 6.08 22.54
CA LYS A 207 -1.45 7.13 23.56
C LYS A 207 -1.84 8.48 22.95
N PHE A 208 -1.33 8.80 21.76
CA PHE A 208 -1.70 10.02 21.04
C PHE A 208 -3.18 10.00 20.64
N THR A 209 -3.66 8.91 20.03
CA THR A 209 -5.06 8.74 19.59
C THR A 209 -6.03 8.84 20.76
N ILE A 210 -5.76 8.13 21.86
CA ILE A 210 -6.69 8.04 23.01
C ILE A 210 -6.79 9.36 23.79
N ASN A 211 -5.69 10.11 23.87
CA ASN A 211 -5.66 11.41 24.54
C ASN A 211 -6.05 12.56 23.62
N ASN A 212 -6.31 12.31 22.33
CA ASN A 212 -6.73 13.34 21.40
C ASN A 212 -8.21 13.68 21.65
N PRO A 213 -8.53 14.90 22.11
CA PRO A 213 -9.92 15.29 22.39
C PRO A 213 -10.75 15.43 21.12
N ALA A 214 -10.13 15.51 19.93
CA ALA A 214 -10.84 15.59 18.66
C ALA A 214 -11.44 14.25 18.21
N ILE A 215 -11.02 13.12 18.80
CA ILE A 215 -11.49 11.79 18.44
C ILE A 215 -12.59 11.39 19.42
N ASP A 216 -13.81 11.24 18.90
CA ASP A 216 -14.96 10.86 19.69
C ASP A 216 -14.98 9.35 20.01
N ASN A 217 -15.89 8.93 20.88
CA ASN A 217 -15.98 7.53 21.29
C ASN A 217 -16.35 6.61 20.11
N PHE A 218 -17.15 7.09 19.15
CA PHE A 218 -17.56 6.29 18.01
C PHE A 218 -16.38 5.99 17.09
N SER A 219 -15.57 7.00 16.76
CA SER A 219 -14.35 6.85 15.96
C SER A 219 -13.35 5.91 16.62
N MET A 220 -13.24 5.94 17.95
CA MET A 220 -12.39 5.01 18.70
C MET A 220 -12.92 3.56 18.67
N THR A 221 -14.24 3.38 18.77
CA THR A 221 -14.87 2.06 18.62
C THR A 221 -14.61 1.49 17.22
N ALA A 222 -14.83 2.30 16.17
CA ALA A 222 -14.57 1.92 14.79
C ALA A 222 -13.10 1.54 14.55
N ALA A 223 -12.16 2.34 15.08
CA ALA A 223 -10.74 2.04 15.00
C ALA A 223 -10.39 0.68 15.63
N LEU A 224 -10.91 0.40 16.82
CA LEU A 224 -10.65 -0.88 17.49
C LEU A 224 -11.29 -2.05 16.73
N GLN A 225 -12.53 -1.92 16.26
CA GLN A 225 -13.18 -2.96 15.45
C GLN A 225 -12.38 -3.29 14.19
N ARG A 226 -11.91 -2.27 13.47
CA ARG A 226 -11.11 -2.44 12.25
C ARG A 226 -9.73 -3.05 12.51
N ILE A 227 -9.09 -2.72 13.64
CA ILE A 227 -7.86 -3.40 14.07
C ILE A 227 -8.12 -4.89 14.33
N VAL A 228 -9.26 -5.23 14.95
CA VAL A 228 -9.66 -6.64 15.15
C VAL A 228 -9.93 -7.33 13.80
N ASP A 229 -10.46 -6.61 12.81
CA ASP A 229 -10.68 -7.13 11.46
C ASP A 229 -9.39 -7.46 10.70
N TRP A 230 -8.25 -6.87 11.08
CA TRP A 230 -6.95 -7.29 10.54
C TRP A 230 -6.55 -8.71 10.93
N LEU A 231 -7.20 -9.35 11.93
CA LEU A 231 -7.00 -10.77 12.21
C LEU A 231 -7.43 -11.67 11.04
N GLN A 232 -8.30 -11.18 10.15
CA GLN A 232 -8.73 -11.90 8.95
C GLN A 232 -7.68 -11.86 7.83
N TRP A 233 -6.66 -11.00 7.94
CA TRP A 233 -5.65 -10.85 6.91
C TRP A 233 -4.66 -12.03 6.91
N PRO A 234 -4.43 -12.74 5.78
CA PRO A 234 -3.73 -14.03 5.78
C PRO A 234 -2.29 -14.01 6.28
N THR A 235 -1.56 -12.91 6.03
CA THR A 235 -0.16 -12.75 6.44
C THR A 235 -0.01 -12.00 7.76
N ALA A 236 -1.12 -11.66 8.42
CA ALA A 236 -1.09 -10.83 9.61
C ALA A 236 -0.28 -11.46 10.74
N ARG A 237 0.62 -10.65 11.31
CA ARG A 237 1.44 -11.00 12.48
C ARG A 237 1.44 -9.83 13.44
N ASN A 238 1.57 -10.12 14.73
CA ASN A 238 1.65 -9.12 15.80
C ASN A 238 0.40 -8.22 15.94
N ILE A 239 -0.74 -8.59 15.34
CA ILE A 239 -2.00 -7.84 15.48
C ILE A 239 -2.53 -7.91 16.91
N ASP A 240 -2.26 -9.01 17.61
CA ASP A 240 -2.50 -9.17 19.05
C ASP A 240 -1.87 -8.02 19.86
N GLN A 241 -0.66 -7.60 19.51
CA GLN A 241 0.00 -6.47 20.18
C GLN A 241 -0.74 -5.15 19.95
N TRP A 242 -1.29 -4.95 18.75
CA TRP A 242 -2.12 -3.79 18.42
C TRP A 242 -3.40 -3.76 19.27
N ILE A 243 -4.13 -4.88 19.27
CA ILE A 243 -5.38 -5.01 20.01
C ILE A 243 -5.10 -4.81 21.51
N ILE A 244 -4.13 -5.52 22.08
CA ILE A 244 -3.78 -5.44 23.51
C ILE A 244 -3.35 -4.02 23.90
N ALA A 245 -2.52 -3.35 23.08
CA ALA A 245 -2.09 -1.98 23.36
C ALA A 245 -3.27 -1.01 23.37
N PHE A 246 -4.20 -1.16 22.43
CA PHE A 246 -5.39 -0.32 22.32
C PHE A 246 -6.36 -0.56 23.49
N LEU A 247 -6.64 -1.82 23.83
CA LEU A 247 -7.48 -2.21 24.97
C LEU A 247 -6.92 -1.67 26.29
N LYS A 248 -5.60 -1.85 26.54
CA LYS A 248 -4.92 -1.31 27.73
C LYS A 248 -4.98 0.21 27.77
N GLY A 249 -4.80 0.87 26.63
CA GLY A 249 -4.91 2.32 26.51
C GLY A 249 -6.30 2.83 26.89
N LEU A 250 -7.36 2.22 26.35
CA LEU A 250 -8.75 2.60 26.63
C LEU A 250 -9.13 2.34 28.10
N ALA A 251 -8.65 1.23 28.67
CA ALA A 251 -8.84 0.92 30.09
C ALA A 251 -8.17 1.96 30.99
N ALA A 252 -6.97 2.43 30.65
CA ALA A 252 -6.24 3.44 31.41
C ALA A 252 -6.99 4.78 31.49
N VAL A 253 -7.74 5.14 30.43
CA VAL A 253 -8.60 6.34 30.42
C VAL A 253 -10.06 6.06 30.80
N LYS A 254 -10.34 4.87 31.34
CA LYS A 254 -11.66 4.45 31.85
C LYS A 254 -12.79 4.48 30.80
N ARG A 255 -12.47 4.28 29.51
CA ARG A 255 -13.48 4.18 28.43
C ARG A 255 -14.04 2.75 28.31
N TYR A 256 -14.60 2.22 29.41
CA TYR A 256 -15.06 0.83 29.48
C TYR A 256 -16.26 0.51 28.58
N SER A 257 -17.10 1.49 28.25
CA SER A 257 -18.23 1.30 27.34
C SER A 257 -17.79 0.86 25.93
N ILE A 258 -16.67 1.41 25.45
CA ILE A 258 -16.07 1.02 24.17
C ILE A 258 -15.59 -0.43 24.23
N LEU A 259 -14.88 -0.78 25.32
CA LEU A 259 -14.37 -2.13 25.53
C LEU A 259 -15.49 -3.17 25.51
N ILE A 260 -16.56 -2.94 26.27
CA ILE A 260 -17.73 -3.84 26.33
C ILE A 260 -18.35 -3.99 24.93
N SER A 261 -18.63 -2.88 24.26
CA SER A 261 -19.28 -2.90 22.94
C SER A 261 -18.46 -3.64 21.88
N VAL A 262 -17.14 -3.44 21.84
CA VAL A 262 -16.29 -4.15 20.88
C VAL A 262 -16.16 -5.63 21.24
N THR A 263 -16.02 -5.95 22.52
CA THR A 263 -15.98 -7.36 22.97
C THR A 263 -17.26 -8.07 22.57
N GLU A 264 -18.44 -7.52 22.87
CA GLU A 264 -19.73 -8.11 22.48
C GLU A 264 -19.84 -8.32 20.96
N SER A 265 -19.32 -7.37 20.17
CA SER A 265 -19.40 -7.44 18.70
C SER A 265 -18.38 -8.37 18.04
N LYS A 266 -17.20 -8.59 18.64
CA LYS A 266 -16.06 -9.24 17.97
C LYS A 266 -15.52 -10.49 18.68
N ILE A 267 -16.07 -10.86 19.84
CA ILE A 267 -15.59 -12.02 20.63
C ILE A 267 -15.58 -13.33 19.82
N GLU A 268 -16.60 -13.58 19.00
CA GLU A 268 -16.69 -14.81 18.19
C GLU A 268 -15.58 -14.88 17.14
N GLN A 269 -15.26 -13.74 16.51
CA GLN A 269 -14.18 -13.63 15.53
C GLN A 269 -12.81 -13.88 16.17
N VAL A 270 -12.57 -13.30 17.34
CA VAL A 270 -11.31 -13.52 18.08
C VAL A 270 -11.19 -14.97 18.54
N SER A 271 -12.28 -15.56 19.07
CA SER A 271 -12.28 -16.97 19.49
C SER A 271 -11.98 -17.92 18.34
N LYS A 272 -12.54 -17.67 17.14
CA LYS A 272 -12.22 -18.46 15.95
C LYS A 272 -10.74 -18.33 15.57
N TYR A 273 -10.20 -17.12 15.59
CA TYR A 273 -8.78 -16.87 15.29
C TYR A 273 -7.86 -17.60 16.29
N GLU A 274 -8.18 -17.58 17.58
CA GLU A 274 -7.36 -18.26 18.59
C GLU A 274 -7.37 -19.77 18.47
N LEU A 275 -8.51 -20.38 18.14
CA LEU A 275 -8.57 -21.83 17.87
C LEU A 275 -7.63 -22.22 16.71
N GLU A 276 -7.52 -21.36 15.69
CA GLU A 276 -6.60 -21.54 14.57
C GLU A 276 -5.14 -21.22 14.97
N ALA A 277 -4.92 -20.26 15.87
CA ALA A 277 -3.59 -19.80 16.31
C ALA A 277 -2.93 -20.69 17.39
N ASP A 278 -3.71 -21.31 18.28
CA ASP A 278 -3.24 -22.25 19.32
C ASP A 278 -2.62 -23.51 18.72
N SER A 279 -3.10 -23.92 17.54
CA SER A 279 -2.46 -24.99 16.75
C SER A 279 -1.04 -24.63 16.27
N ASN A 280 -0.70 -23.32 16.27
CA ASN A 280 0.54 -22.73 15.77
C ASN A 280 1.37 -22.00 16.87
N GLY A 281 0.95 -22.05 18.14
CA GLY A 281 1.69 -21.47 19.27
C GLY A 281 1.78 -19.94 19.31
N ARG A 282 0.77 -19.20 18.79
CA ARG A 282 0.74 -17.73 18.82
C ARG A 282 -0.29 -17.18 19.81
N SER A 283 0.20 -16.40 20.80
CA SER A 283 -0.42 -15.34 21.64
C SER A 283 -1.95 -15.36 21.91
N SER A 284 -2.36 -15.22 23.19
CA SER A 284 -3.78 -15.04 23.58
C SER A 284 -4.17 -13.55 23.70
N ILE A 285 -5.24 -13.22 23.00
CA ILE A 285 -6.01 -11.97 23.04
C ILE A 285 -7.18 -12.13 24.03
N LEU A 286 -7.75 -13.34 24.16
CA LEU A 286 -8.72 -13.75 25.19
C LEU A 286 -8.06 -14.00 26.54
#